data_AF-A0A2N8ULF3-F1
#
_entry.id   AF-A0A2N8ULF3-F1
#
_cell.length_a   1.000
_cell.length_b   1.000
_cell.length_c   1.000
_cell.angle_alpha   90.00
_cell.angle_beta   90.00
_cell.angle_gamma   90.00
#
_symmetry.space_group_name_H-M   'P 1'
#
loop_
_entity.id
_entity.type
_entity.pdbx_description
1 polymer ?
#
loop_
_entity_poly.entity_id
_entity_poly.type
_entity_poly.pdbx_seq_one_letter_code
_entity_poly.pdbx_strand_id
1 'polypeptide(L)'
;MNLLPFKLVLALSLVLLTLSGCHCAGGSQSGGGNHNVEVDEQPAQDLRARVAYLERHFKLDPNWFGETRSPRVAQEVARFQLRLTSAKFMVRHDPADHRFNLAYTPVSYLMPDSADWKHGILMLRVVPHQSTQVLDLVDFPERLAQREVEDYWGRFYNAAVQTREDLVNDYGRLALDLA
;
A
#
# COMPACT_ATOMS: atom_id res chain seq x y z
N MET A 1 -50.29 18.43 -32.26
CA MET A 1 -50.12 17.27 -31.34
C MET A 1 -48.74 16.69 -31.62
N ASN A 2 -47.72 16.62 -30.77
CA ASN A 2 -47.46 17.00 -29.38
C ASN A 2 -46.00 17.51 -29.35
N LEU A 3 -45.77 18.82 -29.17
CA LEU A 3 -44.42 19.42 -29.02
C LEU A 3 -43.97 19.45 -27.54
N LEU A 4 -44.48 18.50 -26.75
CA LEU A 4 -44.16 18.36 -25.33
C LEU A 4 -42.74 17.83 -25.03
N PRO A 5 -42.06 17.00 -25.86
CA PRO A 5 -40.77 16.47 -25.46
C PRO A 5 -39.64 17.52 -25.58
N PHE A 6 -39.76 18.49 -26.49
CA PHE A 6 -38.67 19.43 -26.75
C PHE A 6 -38.53 20.50 -25.65
N LYS A 7 -39.65 20.99 -25.11
CA LYS A 7 -39.63 21.98 -24.01
C LYS A 7 -39.10 21.38 -22.70
N LEU A 8 -39.35 20.09 -22.47
CA LEU A 8 -38.94 19.39 -21.26
C LEU A 8 -37.44 19.06 -21.29
N VAL A 9 -36.90 18.68 -22.46
CA VAL A 9 -35.46 18.49 -22.67
C VAL A 9 -34.70 19.81 -22.56
N LEU A 10 -35.25 20.92 -23.08
CA LEU A 10 -34.63 22.25 -22.98
C LEU A 10 -34.61 22.76 -21.53
N ALA A 11 -35.67 22.53 -20.76
CA ALA A 11 -35.72 22.89 -19.34
C ALA A 11 -34.71 22.08 -18.51
N LEU A 12 -34.58 20.77 -18.78
CA LEU A 12 -33.65 19.90 -18.06
C LEU A 12 -32.18 20.26 -18.35
N SER A 13 -31.86 20.61 -19.60
CA SER A 13 -30.51 21.05 -19.98
C SER A 13 -30.15 22.43 -19.41
N LEU A 14 -31.13 23.32 -19.21
CA LEU A 14 -30.90 24.61 -18.52
C LEU A 14 -30.57 24.42 -17.02
N VAL A 15 -31.24 23.49 -16.35
CA VAL A 15 -30.97 23.17 -14.93
C VAL A 15 -29.60 22.51 -14.75
N LEU A 16 -29.21 21.61 -15.65
CA LEU A 16 -27.89 20.97 -15.63
C LEU A 16 -26.73 21.97 -15.88
N LEU A 17 -26.96 23.02 -16.67
CA LEU A 17 -25.99 24.11 -16.87
C LEU A 17 -25.83 25.00 -15.62
N THR A 18 -26.90 25.21 -14.83
CA THR A 18 -26.79 25.95 -13.56
C THR A 18 -26.06 25.18 -12.46
N LEU A 19 -25.98 23.85 -12.56
CA LEU A 19 -25.26 22.99 -11.61
C LEU A 19 -23.77 22.79 -11.96
N SER A 20 -23.37 23.07 -13.21
CA SER A 20 -21.99 22.86 -13.70
C SER A 20 -21.17 24.15 -13.89
N GLY A 21 -21.56 25.26 -13.27
CA GLY A 21 -20.94 26.57 -13.50
C GLY A 21 -20.46 27.30 -12.26
N CYS A 22 -19.20 27.06 -11.87
CA CYS A 22 -18.27 27.97 -11.20
C CYS A 22 -18.52 28.38 -9.73
N HIS A 23 -17.60 27.95 -8.85
CA HIS A 23 -16.98 28.84 -7.87
C HIS A 23 -15.50 29.03 -8.25
N CYS A 24 -15.25 30.00 -9.13
CA CYS A 24 -13.93 30.57 -9.39
C CYS A 24 -14.10 32.09 -9.56
N ALA A 25 -13.73 32.83 -8.52
CA ALA A 25 -13.32 34.25 -8.43
C ALA A 25 -13.72 34.73 -7.02
N GLY A 26 -12.88 35.28 -6.16
CA GLY A 26 -11.56 35.87 -6.27
C GLY A 26 -11.49 36.92 -5.15
N GLY A 27 -10.41 36.97 -4.38
CA GLY A 27 -10.29 37.94 -3.29
C GLY A 27 -9.02 37.78 -2.50
N SER A 28 -8.00 38.56 -2.87
CA SER A 28 -6.82 38.83 -2.07
C SER A 28 -7.23 39.31 -0.68
N GLN A 29 -6.88 38.53 0.34
CA GLN A 29 -6.75 39.04 1.70
C GLN A 29 -5.41 38.56 2.26
N SER A 30 -4.47 39.50 2.35
CA SER A 30 -3.25 39.33 3.11
C SER A 30 -3.58 38.95 4.55
N GLY A 31 -3.29 37.72 4.92
CA GLY A 31 -3.34 37.23 6.28
C GLY A 31 -2.39 36.04 6.36
N GLY A 32 -1.25 36.23 7.04
CA GLY A 32 -0.28 35.17 7.29
C GLY A 32 -0.96 33.99 7.98
N GLY A 33 -1.17 32.92 7.22
CA GLY A 33 -1.72 31.67 7.70
C GLY A 33 -0.75 30.57 7.33
N ASN A 34 -0.15 29.95 8.35
CA ASN A 34 0.64 28.73 8.24
C ASN A 34 -0.04 27.79 7.25
N HIS A 35 0.60 27.52 6.11
CA HIS A 35 0.27 26.34 5.30
C HIS A 35 0.70 25.10 6.06
N ASN A 36 -0.06 24.74 7.10
CA ASN A 36 -0.10 23.37 7.56
C ASN A 36 -0.79 22.61 6.42
N VAL A 37 0.02 21.99 5.57
CA VAL A 37 -0.42 20.88 4.73
C VAL A 37 -1.11 19.91 5.68
N GLU A 38 -2.43 19.77 5.57
CA GLU A 38 -3.15 18.66 6.18
C GLU A 38 -2.54 17.40 5.55
N VAL A 39 -1.56 16.82 6.25
CA VAL A 39 -1.04 15.51 5.92
C VAL A 39 -2.23 14.59 6.08
N ASP A 40 -2.64 13.93 5.00
CA ASP A 40 -3.66 12.89 5.07
C ASP A 40 -3.19 11.86 6.10
N GLU A 41 -3.79 11.90 7.29
CA GLU A 41 -3.33 11.10 8.43
C GLU A 41 -3.73 9.63 8.26
N GLN A 42 -4.72 9.33 7.41
CA GLN A 42 -5.30 8.00 7.27
C GLN A 42 -4.30 6.97 6.70
N PRO A 43 -3.56 7.24 5.60
CA PRO A 43 -2.54 6.32 5.11
C PRO A 43 -1.44 6.03 6.14
N ALA A 44 -1.03 7.05 6.91
CA ALA A 44 0.00 6.89 7.94
C ALA A 44 -0.50 6.05 9.13
N GLN A 45 -1.75 6.25 9.55
CA GLN A 45 -2.39 5.46 10.61
C GLN A 45 -2.59 4.00 10.18
N ASP A 46 -3.05 3.77 8.95
CA ASP A 46 -3.24 2.43 8.38
C ASP A 46 -1.91 1.66 8.34
N LEU A 47 -0.86 2.32 7.84
CA LEU A 47 0.49 1.75 7.81
C LEU A 47 0.99 1.41 9.22
N ARG A 48 0.82 2.33 10.17
CA ARG A 48 1.21 2.11 11.57
C ARG A 48 0.48 0.91 12.16
N ALA A 49 -0.80 0.72 11.88
CA ALA A 49 -1.56 -0.46 12.32
C ALA A 49 -1.00 -1.76 11.73
N ARG A 50 -0.66 -1.77 10.44
CA ARG A 50 -0.06 -2.93 9.74
C ARG A 50 1.31 -3.31 10.28
N VAL A 51 2.16 -2.32 10.57
CA VAL A 51 3.49 -2.53 11.17
C VAL A 51 3.38 -2.95 12.63
N ALA A 52 2.49 -2.32 13.41
CA ALA A 52 2.27 -2.66 14.82
C ALA A 52 1.75 -4.09 15.00
N TYR A 53 1.00 -4.62 14.03
CA TYR A 53 0.66 -6.03 14.00
C TYR A 53 1.92 -6.91 13.92
N LEU A 54 2.85 -6.63 12.99
CA LEU A 54 4.09 -7.40 12.87
C LEU A 54 4.94 -7.33 14.14
N GLU A 55 5.14 -6.13 14.68
CA GLU A 55 5.94 -5.95 15.90
C GLU A 55 5.38 -6.79 17.05
N ARG A 56 4.06 -6.75 17.28
CA ARG A 56 3.42 -7.57 18.31
C ARG A 56 3.52 -9.06 18.00
N HIS A 57 3.29 -9.45 16.74
CA HIS A 57 3.32 -10.85 16.31
C HIS A 57 4.71 -11.48 16.55
N PHE A 58 5.78 -10.74 16.25
CA PHE A 58 7.16 -11.20 16.39
C PHE A 58 7.82 -10.81 17.72
N LYS A 59 7.05 -10.21 18.65
CA LYS A 59 7.52 -9.73 19.97
C LYS A 59 8.73 -8.79 19.85
N LEU A 60 8.61 -7.82 18.94
CA LEU A 60 9.58 -6.75 18.74
C LEU A 60 9.19 -5.53 19.56
N ASP A 61 10.16 -4.65 19.79
CA ASP A 61 9.89 -3.36 20.41
C ASP A 61 8.93 -2.52 19.54
N PRO A 62 8.14 -1.61 20.15
CA PRO A 62 7.35 -0.66 19.38
C PRO A 62 8.24 0.21 18.48
N ASN A 63 7.80 0.43 17.23
CA ASN A 63 8.57 1.15 16.21
C ASN A 63 9.93 0.51 15.92
N TRP A 64 9.98 -0.83 15.96
CA TRP A 64 11.19 -1.57 15.63
C TRP A 64 11.55 -1.43 14.15
N PHE A 65 10.58 -1.35 13.24
CA PHE A 65 10.89 -1.18 11.83
C PHE A 65 11.44 0.23 11.54
N GLY A 66 12.35 0.31 10.57
CA GLY A 66 12.94 1.56 10.11
C GLY A 66 12.00 2.36 9.21
N GLU A 67 12.59 3.21 8.38
CA GLU A 67 11.86 4.03 7.41
C GLU A 67 11.11 3.21 6.37
N THR A 68 10.04 3.79 5.88
CA THR A 68 9.30 3.28 4.73
C THR A 68 9.99 3.69 3.44
N ARG A 69 9.89 2.85 2.41
CA ARG A 69 10.53 3.13 1.12
C ARG A 69 9.57 3.82 0.16
N SER A 70 10.15 4.56 -0.78
CA SER A 70 9.34 5.24 -1.81
C SER A 70 8.50 4.23 -2.59
N PRO A 71 7.29 4.61 -3.07
CA PRO A 71 6.42 3.70 -3.81
C PRO A 71 7.10 3.07 -5.03
N ARG A 72 8.04 3.78 -5.66
CA ARG A 72 8.83 3.25 -6.78
C ARG A 72 9.69 2.06 -6.36
N VAL A 73 10.46 2.21 -5.27
CA VAL A 73 11.34 1.13 -4.76
C VAL A 73 10.49 -0.06 -4.35
N ALA A 74 9.41 0.18 -3.60
CA ALA A 74 8.51 -0.89 -3.16
C ALA A 74 7.90 -1.65 -4.36
N GLN A 75 7.49 -0.95 -5.41
CA GLN A 75 6.96 -1.57 -6.64
C GLN A 75 8.02 -2.38 -7.41
N GLU A 76 9.25 -1.89 -7.52
CA GLU A 76 10.34 -2.63 -8.16
C GLU A 76 10.69 -3.91 -7.39
N VAL A 77 10.78 -3.83 -6.06
CA VAL A 77 10.99 -4.98 -5.17
C VAL A 77 9.84 -5.98 -5.29
N ALA A 78 8.59 -5.51 -5.31
CA ALA A 78 7.42 -6.36 -5.47
C ALA A 78 7.42 -7.14 -6.80
N ARG A 79 7.74 -6.47 -7.92
CA ARG A 79 7.84 -7.11 -9.24
C ARG A 79 8.84 -8.25 -9.25
N PHE A 80 9.97 -8.08 -8.56
CA PHE A 80 10.98 -9.12 -8.44
C PHE A 80 10.50 -10.25 -7.52
N GLN A 81 10.05 -9.89 -6.31
CA GLN A 81 9.63 -10.85 -5.29
C GLN A 81 8.50 -11.77 -5.79
N LEU A 82 7.47 -11.22 -6.43
CA LEU A 82 6.33 -12.00 -6.95
C LEU A 82 6.71 -12.96 -8.09
N ARG A 83 7.92 -12.85 -8.64
CA ARG A 83 8.45 -13.77 -9.67
C ARG A 83 9.36 -14.86 -9.10
N LEU A 84 9.82 -14.73 -7.85
CA LEU A 84 10.70 -15.71 -7.22
C LEU A 84 9.92 -16.95 -6.78
N THR A 85 10.31 -18.14 -7.23
CA THR A 85 9.71 -19.40 -6.76
C THR A 85 9.92 -19.65 -5.26
N SER A 86 10.94 -19.03 -4.66
CA SER A 86 11.22 -19.09 -3.23
C SER A 86 10.48 -18.05 -2.38
N ALA A 87 9.65 -17.19 -2.99
CA ALA A 87 8.89 -16.19 -2.26
C ALA A 87 7.87 -16.85 -1.33
N LYS A 88 7.79 -16.34 -0.10
CA LYS A 88 6.88 -16.82 0.93
C LYS A 88 6.07 -15.69 1.51
N PHE A 89 4.83 -15.98 1.87
CA PHE A 89 3.86 -15.02 2.32
C PHE A 89 3.25 -15.44 3.66
N MET A 90 3.15 -14.49 4.58
CA MET A 90 2.27 -14.57 5.73
C MET A 90 1.01 -13.76 5.41
N VAL A 91 -0.09 -14.46 5.13
CA VAL A 91 -1.35 -13.80 4.75
C VAL A 91 -2.32 -13.75 5.92
N ARG A 92 -2.88 -12.57 6.18
CA ARG A 92 -3.82 -12.28 7.27
C ARG A 92 -4.84 -11.24 6.81
N HIS A 93 -5.95 -11.10 7.54
CA HIS A 93 -6.81 -9.93 7.34
C HIS A 93 -6.04 -8.64 7.66
N ASP A 94 -6.22 -7.60 6.85
CA ASP A 94 -5.59 -6.30 7.13
C ASP A 94 -6.13 -5.74 8.46
N PRO A 95 -5.24 -5.36 9.41
CA PRO A 95 -5.68 -4.73 10.66
C PRO A 95 -6.28 -3.34 10.49
N ALA A 96 -6.06 -2.68 9.34
CA ALA A 96 -6.62 -1.36 9.03
C ALA A 96 -7.92 -1.43 8.21
N ASP A 97 -8.01 -2.34 7.22
CA ASP A 97 -9.18 -2.49 6.34
C ASP A 97 -9.56 -3.97 6.12
N HIS A 98 -10.57 -4.44 6.83
CA HIS A 98 -11.04 -5.84 6.76
C HIS A 98 -11.59 -6.29 5.40
N ARG A 99 -11.70 -5.41 4.40
CA ARG A 99 -12.19 -5.77 3.05
C ARG A 99 -11.20 -6.57 2.23
N PHE A 100 -9.93 -6.65 2.65
CA PHE A 100 -8.92 -7.42 1.94
C PHE A 100 -7.97 -8.17 2.88
N ASN A 101 -7.16 -9.05 2.29
CA ASN A 101 -6.09 -9.73 2.98
C ASN A 101 -4.77 -9.04 2.71
N LEU A 102 -3.96 -8.94 3.74
CA LEU A 102 -2.61 -8.42 3.73
C LEU A 102 -1.63 -9.59 3.66
N ALA A 103 -0.83 -9.62 2.61
CA ALA A 103 0.28 -10.54 2.46
C ALA A 103 1.58 -9.83 2.85
N TYR A 104 2.21 -10.29 3.93
CA TYR A 104 3.54 -9.89 4.33
C TYR A 104 4.57 -10.84 3.71
N THR A 105 5.56 -10.33 3.00
CA THR A 105 6.68 -11.14 2.49
C THR A 105 8.00 -10.53 2.94
N PRO A 106 8.88 -11.30 3.60
CA PRO A 106 10.25 -10.86 3.83
C PRO A 106 10.98 -10.77 2.49
N VAL A 107 11.80 -9.73 2.35
CA VAL A 107 12.55 -9.45 1.13
C VAL A 107 13.98 -9.09 1.46
N SER A 108 14.87 -9.42 0.54
CA SER A 108 16.25 -8.93 0.49
C SER A 108 16.43 -8.30 -0.88
N TYR A 109 16.87 -7.05 -0.94
CA TYR A 109 16.95 -6.33 -2.20
C TYR A 109 18.12 -5.34 -2.21
N LEU A 110 18.56 -4.99 -3.42
CA LEU A 110 19.63 -4.03 -3.64
C LEU A 110 19.04 -2.63 -3.78
N MET A 111 19.56 -1.65 -3.03
CA MET A 111 19.15 -0.26 -3.16
C MET A 111 19.57 0.32 -4.52
N PRO A 112 18.68 1.00 -5.26
CA PRO A 112 18.99 1.50 -6.60
C PRO A 112 20.10 2.56 -6.68
N ASP A 113 20.30 3.31 -5.61
CA ASP A 113 21.17 4.48 -5.53
C ASP A 113 22.53 4.22 -4.86
N SER A 114 22.60 3.21 -3.99
CA SER A 114 23.78 2.93 -3.15
C SER A 114 24.42 1.56 -3.41
N ALA A 115 23.73 0.65 -4.12
CA ALA A 115 24.14 -0.75 -4.23
C ALA A 115 24.31 -1.46 -2.86
N ASP A 116 23.69 -0.94 -1.81
CA ASP A 116 23.62 -1.59 -0.51
C ASP A 116 22.49 -2.61 -0.47
N TRP A 117 22.76 -3.78 0.11
CA TRP A 117 21.72 -4.76 0.38
C TRP A 117 20.90 -4.33 1.59
N LYS A 118 19.58 -4.36 1.44
CA LYS A 118 18.62 -4.10 2.51
C LYS A 118 17.71 -5.31 2.70
N HIS A 119 17.21 -5.44 3.92
CA HIS A 119 16.23 -6.43 4.32
C HIS A 119 15.01 -5.73 4.88
N GLY A 120 13.84 -6.25 4.56
CA GLY A 120 12.59 -5.62 4.97
C GLY A 120 11.39 -6.54 4.80
N ILE A 121 10.22 -5.98 5.06
CA ILE A 121 8.94 -6.61 4.85
C ILE A 121 8.16 -5.82 3.82
N LEU A 122 7.87 -6.45 2.70
CA LEU A 122 6.96 -5.94 1.68
C LEU A 122 5.53 -6.29 2.08
N MET A 123 4.64 -5.30 1.98
CA MET A 123 3.23 -5.39 2.32
C MET A 123 2.39 -5.30 1.06
N LEU A 124 1.60 -6.34 0.81
CA LEU A 124 0.80 -6.49 -0.40
C LEU A 124 -0.68 -6.63 -0.05
N ARG A 125 -1.53 -5.84 -0.70
CA ARG A 125 -2.97 -6.06 -0.68
C ARG A 125 -3.31 -7.16 -1.68
N VAL A 126 -3.86 -8.26 -1.18
CA VAL A 126 -4.32 -9.40 -1.96
C VAL A 126 -5.84 -9.55 -1.82
N VAL A 127 -6.51 -9.63 -2.97
CA VAL A 127 -7.96 -9.81 -3.07
C VAL A 127 -8.23 -10.92 -4.09
N PRO A 128 -9.17 -11.84 -3.83
CA PRO A 128 -9.48 -12.90 -4.78
C PRO A 128 -9.79 -12.35 -6.17
N HIS A 129 -9.11 -12.91 -7.17
CA HIS A 129 -9.25 -12.63 -8.60
C HIS A 129 -8.99 -11.18 -8.99
N GLN A 130 -8.15 -10.46 -8.25
CA GLN A 130 -7.70 -9.11 -8.60
C GLN A 130 -6.18 -9.04 -8.60
N SER A 131 -5.65 -8.07 -9.35
CA SER A 131 -4.23 -7.73 -9.30
C SER A 131 -3.85 -7.23 -7.90
N THR A 132 -2.71 -7.69 -7.42
CA THR A 132 -2.12 -7.31 -6.14
C THR A 132 -1.67 -5.85 -6.18
N GLN A 133 -1.85 -5.15 -5.06
CA GLN A 133 -1.38 -3.78 -4.90
C GLN A 133 -0.27 -3.73 -3.87
N VAL A 134 0.80 -2.99 -4.16
CA VAL A 134 1.83 -2.69 -3.18
C VAL A 134 1.31 -1.63 -2.23
N LEU A 135 1.29 -1.95 -0.95
CA LEU A 135 0.90 -1.01 0.09
C LEU A 135 2.11 -0.25 0.60
N ASP A 136 3.15 -0.98 1.02
CA ASP A 136 4.37 -0.39 1.55
C ASP A 136 5.53 -1.40 1.58
N LEU A 137 6.74 -0.89 1.82
CA LEU A 137 7.95 -1.64 2.11
C LEU A 137 8.63 -0.97 3.30
N VAL A 138 8.75 -1.73 4.40
CA VAL A 138 9.43 -1.27 5.62
C VAL A 138 10.71 -2.04 5.84
N ASP A 139 11.77 -1.31 6.20
CA ASP A 139 13.09 -1.89 6.37
C ASP A 139 13.34 -2.38 7.80
N PHE A 140 14.24 -3.34 7.94
CA PHE A 140 14.85 -3.64 9.23
C PHE A 140 15.75 -2.47 9.65
N PRO A 141 15.96 -2.24 10.96
CA PRO A 141 16.85 -1.18 11.42
C PRO A 141 18.27 -1.30 10.86
N GLU A 142 18.81 -0.19 10.38
CA GLU A 142 20.15 -0.15 9.77
C GLU A 142 21.27 -0.39 10.78
N ARG A 143 20.99 -0.19 12.07
CA ARG A 143 21.96 -0.37 13.18
C ARG A 143 22.14 -1.81 13.64
N LEU A 144 21.38 -2.76 13.10
CA LEU A 144 21.51 -4.17 13.46
C LEU A 144 22.82 -4.73 12.95
N ALA A 145 23.46 -5.58 13.75
CA ALA A 145 24.58 -6.37 13.25
C ALA A 145 24.10 -7.37 12.19
N GLN A 146 24.96 -7.72 11.22
CA GLN A 146 24.61 -8.63 10.13
C GLN A 146 24.00 -9.96 10.64
N ARG A 147 24.56 -10.54 11.69
CA ARG A 147 24.03 -11.76 12.29
C ARG A 147 22.60 -11.59 12.81
N GLU A 148 22.30 -10.45 13.44
CA GLU A 148 20.95 -10.15 13.91
C GLU A 148 19.98 -10.01 12.74
N VAL A 149 20.41 -9.34 11.65
CA VAL A 149 19.63 -9.22 10.42
C VAL A 149 19.27 -10.59 9.87
N GLU A 150 20.25 -11.50 9.76
CA GLU A 150 20.05 -12.87 9.29
C GLU A 150 19.10 -13.66 10.21
N ASP A 151 19.27 -13.53 11.53
CA ASP A 151 18.43 -14.19 12.54
C ASP A 151 16.96 -13.71 12.43
N TYR A 152 16.74 -12.39 12.35
CA TYR A 152 15.39 -11.83 12.17
C TYR A 152 14.81 -12.24 10.83
N TRP A 153 15.57 -12.13 9.75
CA TRP A 153 15.12 -12.51 8.41
C TRP A 153 14.67 -13.98 8.38
N GLY A 154 15.46 -14.89 8.95
CA GLY A 154 15.11 -16.29 9.09
C GLY A 154 13.82 -16.51 9.89
N ARG A 155 13.63 -15.77 11.00
CA ARG A 155 12.38 -15.82 11.78
C ARG A 155 11.16 -15.39 10.98
N PHE A 156 11.23 -14.29 10.23
CA PHE A 156 10.13 -13.83 9.37
C PHE A 156 9.87 -14.82 8.22
N TYR A 157 10.93 -15.29 7.57
CA TYR A 157 10.83 -16.24 6.45
C TYR A 157 10.21 -17.57 6.87
N ASN A 158 10.54 -18.08 8.06
CA ASN A 158 9.96 -19.32 8.58
C ASN A 158 8.50 -19.17 9.04
N ALA A 159 8.08 -17.96 9.43
CA ALA A 159 6.69 -17.67 9.78
C ALA A 159 5.79 -17.46 8.55
N ALA A 160 6.36 -17.04 7.43
CA ALA A 160 5.67 -16.97 6.14
C ALA A 160 5.53 -18.39 5.55
N VAL A 161 4.34 -18.99 5.71
CA VAL A 161 4.12 -20.39 5.33
C VAL A 161 3.57 -20.58 3.92
N GLN A 162 2.88 -19.57 3.37
CA GLN A 162 2.26 -19.69 2.05
C GLN A 162 3.29 -19.44 0.95
N THR A 163 3.23 -20.26 -0.09
CA THR A 163 4.03 -20.15 -1.30
C THR A 163 3.30 -19.33 -2.36
N ARG A 164 3.93 -19.13 -3.52
CA ARG A 164 3.27 -18.51 -4.68
C ARG A 164 2.14 -19.37 -5.21
N GLU A 165 2.33 -20.68 -5.21
CA GLU A 165 1.32 -21.64 -5.63
C GLU A 165 0.10 -21.56 -4.71
N ASP A 166 0.31 -21.44 -3.39
CA ASP A 166 -0.78 -21.24 -2.42
C ASP A 166 -1.52 -19.94 -2.70
N LEU A 167 -0.82 -18.82 -2.95
CA LEU A 167 -1.46 -17.57 -3.33
C LEU A 167 -2.31 -17.69 -4.60
N VAL A 168 -1.81 -18.37 -5.63
CA VAL A 168 -2.56 -18.57 -6.88
C VAL A 168 -3.78 -19.46 -6.65
N ASN A 169 -3.67 -20.48 -5.82
CA ASN A 169 -4.78 -21.38 -5.51
C ASN A 169 -5.88 -20.65 -4.72
N ASP A 170 -5.49 -19.85 -3.73
CA ASP A 170 -6.44 -19.18 -2.82
C ASP A 170 -7.02 -17.88 -3.41
N TYR A 171 -6.23 -17.13 -4.19
CA TYR A 171 -6.59 -15.79 -4.68
C TYR A 171 -6.65 -15.70 -6.22
N GLY A 172 -6.34 -16.77 -6.94
CA GLY A 172 -6.35 -16.79 -8.40
C GLY A 172 -5.07 -16.24 -9.03
N ARG A 173 -4.95 -16.42 -10.35
CA ARG A 173 -3.71 -16.12 -11.11
C ARG A 173 -3.29 -14.64 -11.03
N LEU A 174 -4.25 -13.72 -10.96
CA LEU A 174 -3.98 -12.28 -10.88
C LEU A 174 -3.32 -11.86 -9.56
N ALA A 175 -3.30 -12.71 -8.53
CA ALA A 175 -2.63 -12.41 -7.27
C ALA A 175 -1.11 -12.24 -7.40
N LEU A 176 -0.52 -12.71 -8.50
CA LEU A 176 0.90 -12.50 -8.82
C LEU A 176 1.14 -11.31 -9.76
N ASP A 177 0.07 -10.68 -10.27
CA ASP A 177 0.13 -9.50 -11.12
C ASP A 177 0.00 -8.23 -10.28
N LEU A 178 0.76 -7.19 -10.63
CA LEU A 178 0.69 -5.90 -9.94
C LEU A 178 -0.23 -4.94 -10.67
N ALA A 179 -1.07 -4.24 -9.91
CA ALA A 179 -1.91 -3.14 -10.39
C ALA A 179 -1.11 -1.83 -10.55
#